data_AF-A0A2E3XYV5-F1
#
_entry.id   AF-A0A2E3XYV5-F1
#
_cell.length_a   1.000
_cell.length_b   1.000
_cell.length_c   1.000
_cell.angle_alpha   90.00
_cell.angle_beta   90.00
_cell.angle_gamma   90.00
#
_symmetry.space_group_name_H-M   'P 1'
#
loop_
_entity.id
_entity.type
_entity.pdbx_description
1 polymer ?
#
loop_
_entity_poly.entity_id
_entity_poly.type
_entity_poly.pdbx_seq_one_letter_code
_entity_poly.pdbx_strand_id
1 'polypeptide(L)'
;MKYLTILFLILTQINCYSLNRDSVTKKTTKVELISSFYGSVGSTHLPVNFFNKIYFGGFIDENEKGNSYSIVKNQRSGFEADMDFGVNIYQENNELKGWYFSIQNKISVAGKYQQGLYDLIFRGNEALNQQISIGNTNFHFRNHQLFNFGKFYENFSFGLVIGNILQEYNGSFGENDFIDFNYNYNWSVVVNPNISFVRNANNSFKKNGNSLGLNFKIKDDFKTTNLHYEIEVKNLGVMLLHSNVETINYDTSFSFSGFSFDQITNITNLASEISTPFQPYNSNMRIISTTPFEVKFNIVKSINNLELFAGSFYRNNSQYLPKSYIGFN
;
A
#
# COMPACT_ATOMS: atom_id res chain seq x y z
N MET A 1 18.56 -14.22 1.87
CA MET A 1 18.75 -15.47 1.09
C MET A 1 18.67 -16.74 1.92
N LYS A 2 19.31 -16.85 3.11
CA LYS A 2 19.25 -18.07 3.97
C LYS A 2 17.83 -18.63 4.23
N TYR A 3 16.85 -17.77 4.51
CA TYR A 3 15.47 -18.20 4.80
C TYR A 3 14.71 -18.69 3.56
N LEU A 4 15.05 -18.19 2.37
CA LEU A 4 14.46 -18.65 1.11
C LEU A 4 14.96 -20.07 0.77
N THR A 5 16.23 -20.35 1.07
CA THR A 5 16.83 -21.68 0.92
C THR A 5 16.22 -22.69 1.91
N ILE A 6 15.90 -22.26 3.13
CA ILE A 6 15.21 -23.11 4.13
C ILE A 6 13.77 -23.40 3.69
N LEU A 7 13.04 -22.39 3.17
CA LEU A 7 11.69 -22.59 2.65
C LEU A 7 11.69 -23.52 1.44
N PHE A 8 12.66 -23.37 0.54
CA PHE A 8 12.86 -24.27 -0.60
C PHE A 8 13.22 -25.69 -0.15
N LEU A 9 14.08 -25.84 0.86
CA LEU A 9 14.42 -27.14 1.46
C LEU A 9 13.18 -27.82 2.08
N ILE A 10 12.35 -27.08 2.82
CA ILE A 10 11.09 -27.60 3.38
C ILE A 10 10.13 -28.02 2.26
N LEU A 11 9.97 -27.20 1.21
CA LEU A 11 9.12 -27.52 0.06
C LEU A 11 9.63 -28.74 -0.74
N THR A 12 10.95 -28.89 -0.88
CA THR A 12 11.53 -30.07 -1.54
C THR A 12 11.47 -31.33 -0.69
N GLN A 13 11.48 -31.22 0.65
CA GLN A 13 11.33 -32.36 1.56
C GLN A 13 9.88 -32.86 1.65
N ILE A 14 8.88 -31.98 1.46
CA ILE A 14 7.47 -32.39 1.43
C ILE A 14 7.16 -33.33 0.24
N ASN A 15 7.92 -33.24 -0.86
CA ASN A 15 7.75 -34.13 -2.01
C ASN A 15 8.41 -35.53 -1.85
N CYS A 16 9.13 -35.82 -0.76
CA CYS A 16 9.92 -37.06 -0.63
C CYS A 16 9.46 -38.05 0.46
N TYR A 17 8.33 -37.83 1.14
CA TYR A 17 7.79 -38.82 2.09
C TYR A 17 6.54 -39.51 1.55
N SER A 18 6.77 -40.59 0.79
CA SER A 18 5.83 -41.71 0.68
C SER A 18 5.87 -42.52 1.98
N LEU A 19 5.13 -42.09 3.00
CA LEU A 19 4.81 -42.95 4.15
C LEU A 19 3.68 -43.90 3.78
N ASN A 20 4.05 -45.12 3.42
CA ASN A 20 3.11 -46.22 3.22
C ASN A 20 2.66 -46.81 4.57
N ARG A 21 1.35 -46.68 4.80
CA ARG A 21 0.45 -47.52 5.65
C ARG A 21 0.62 -47.38 7.17
N ASP A 22 -0.43 -47.06 7.92
CA ASP A 22 -1.60 -47.95 8.08
C ASP A 22 -3.00 -47.29 7.98
N SER A 23 -3.94 -48.13 7.54
CA SER A 23 -5.40 -48.02 7.48
C SER A 23 -6.06 -46.72 7.97
N VAL A 24 -6.25 -45.77 7.05
CA VAL A 24 -7.37 -44.83 7.09
C VAL A 24 -7.98 -44.79 5.70
N THR A 25 -9.30 -44.93 5.65
CA THR A 25 -10.16 -44.78 4.47
C THR A 25 -9.62 -43.73 3.50
N LYS A 26 -9.51 -44.10 2.21
CA LYS A 26 -9.17 -43.18 1.10
C LYS A 26 -10.14 -41.98 1.11
N LYS A 27 -9.81 -40.93 1.86
CA LYS A 27 -10.32 -39.59 1.65
C LYS A 27 -9.28 -38.89 0.80
N THR A 28 -9.60 -38.64 -0.46
CA THR A 28 -8.71 -37.94 -1.38
C THR A 28 -8.73 -36.45 -1.05
N THR A 29 -7.98 -36.04 -0.02
CA THR A 29 -7.76 -34.64 0.31
C THR A 29 -7.04 -33.98 -0.87
N LYS A 30 -7.74 -33.16 -1.65
CA LYS A 30 -7.12 -32.37 -2.73
C LYS A 30 -6.44 -31.16 -2.10
N VAL A 31 -5.19 -30.90 -2.49
CA VAL A 31 -4.44 -29.72 -2.07
C VAL A 31 -4.16 -28.86 -3.30
N GLU A 32 -4.41 -27.56 -3.19
CA GLU A 32 -4.15 -26.57 -4.23
C GLU A 32 -3.22 -25.50 -3.69
N LEU A 33 -2.18 -25.18 -4.45
CA LEU A 33 -1.27 -24.08 -4.17
C LEU A 33 -1.76 -22.84 -4.90
N ILE A 34 -1.90 -21.74 -4.17
CA ILE A 34 -2.26 -20.43 -4.72
C ILE A 34 -1.04 -19.53 -4.63
N SER A 35 -0.72 -18.88 -5.73
CA SER A 35 0.25 -17.79 -5.79
C SER A 35 -0.40 -16.66 -6.56
N SER A 36 -0.46 -15.48 -5.96
CA SER A 36 -0.95 -14.28 -6.63
C SER A 36 -0.01 -13.11 -6.35
N PHE A 37 0.29 -12.39 -7.42
CA PHE A 37 1.09 -11.18 -7.37
C PHE A 37 0.34 -10.10 -8.13
N TYR A 38 -0.03 -9.04 -7.41
CA TYR A 38 -0.74 -7.91 -7.97
C TYR A 38 0.06 -6.64 -7.71
N GLY A 39 0.28 -5.86 -8.76
CA GLY A 39 0.85 -4.52 -8.68
C GLY A 39 -0.10 -3.53 -9.32
N SER A 40 -0.31 -2.39 -8.68
CA SER A 40 -1.04 -1.29 -9.30
C SER A 40 -0.44 0.05 -8.96
N VAL A 41 -0.38 0.89 -9.98
CA VAL A 41 0.03 2.28 -9.87
C VAL A 41 -1.14 3.13 -10.35
N GLY A 42 -1.29 4.33 -9.80
CA GLY A 42 -2.34 5.23 -10.24
C GLY A 42 -2.03 6.66 -9.88
N SER A 43 -2.50 7.57 -10.72
CA SER A 43 -2.35 9.00 -10.51
C SER A 43 -3.53 9.76 -11.12
N THR A 44 -3.79 10.94 -10.58
CA THR A 44 -4.78 11.89 -11.13
C THR A 44 -4.23 12.77 -12.25
N HIS A 45 -2.92 12.77 -12.48
CA HIS A 45 -2.24 13.68 -13.41
C HIS A 45 -1.07 13.04 -14.15
N LEU A 46 -0.38 12.05 -13.56
CA LEU A 46 0.70 11.34 -14.23
C LEU A 46 0.13 10.24 -15.15
N PRO A 47 0.49 10.23 -16.45
CA PRO A 47 0.11 9.16 -17.36
C PRO A 47 0.82 7.85 -17.02
N VAL A 48 0.26 6.71 -17.44
CA VAL A 48 0.86 5.39 -17.21
C VAL A 48 2.29 5.28 -17.77
N ASN A 49 2.58 5.94 -18.90
CA ASN A 49 3.91 5.96 -19.49
C ASN A 49 4.99 6.53 -18.56
N PHE A 50 4.66 7.52 -17.73
CA PHE A 50 5.57 8.05 -16.72
C PHE A 50 6.06 6.95 -15.77
N PHE A 51 5.12 6.15 -15.26
CA PHE A 51 5.43 5.05 -14.36
C PHE A 51 6.18 3.91 -15.05
N ASN A 52 5.84 3.62 -16.30
CA ASN A 52 6.56 2.62 -17.10
C ASN A 52 8.04 3.00 -17.26
N LYS A 53 8.37 4.27 -17.51
CA LYS A 53 9.76 4.73 -17.64
C LYS A 53 10.52 4.71 -16.31
N ILE A 54 9.85 4.99 -15.18
CA ILE A 54 10.46 4.82 -13.85
C ILE A 54 10.81 3.35 -13.60
N TYR A 55 9.94 2.41 -13.99
CA TYR A 55 10.11 0.99 -13.68
C TYR A 55 11.06 0.27 -14.65
N PHE A 56 10.93 0.52 -15.96
CA PHE A 56 11.69 -0.16 -17.01
C PHE A 56 12.90 0.63 -17.52
N GLY A 57 13.09 1.86 -17.06
CA GLY A 57 14.10 2.79 -17.55
C GLY A 57 13.63 3.55 -18.81
N GLY A 58 14.27 4.70 -19.05
CA GLY A 58 13.95 5.61 -20.16
C GLY A 58 13.98 7.08 -19.73
N PHE A 59 13.98 7.98 -20.69
CA PHE A 59 13.94 9.43 -20.44
C PHE A 59 12.49 9.91 -20.30
N ILE A 60 12.16 10.61 -19.21
CA ILE A 60 10.83 11.18 -19.01
C ILE A 60 10.72 12.48 -19.82
N ASP A 61 9.84 12.50 -20.82
CA ASP A 61 9.59 13.68 -21.65
C ASP A 61 8.59 14.63 -20.98
N GLU A 62 8.59 15.92 -21.36
CA GLU A 62 7.66 16.92 -20.81
C GLU A 62 6.19 16.50 -20.91
N ASN A 63 5.79 15.90 -22.04
CA ASN A 63 4.43 15.41 -22.26
C ASN A 63 4.04 14.28 -21.29
N GLU A 64 5.01 13.58 -20.71
CA GLU A 64 4.80 12.48 -19.77
C GLU A 64 4.81 12.93 -18.33
N LYS A 65 5.26 14.16 -18.04
CA LYS A 65 5.07 14.77 -16.73
C LYS A 65 3.58 15.01 -16.49
N GLY A 66 2.76 15.13 -17.53
CA GLY A 66 1.30 15.23 -17.42
C GLY A 66 0.79 16.67 -17.47
N ASN A 67 -0.46 16.82 -17.92
CA ASN A 67 -1.10 18.12 -18.12
C ASN A 67 -1.78 18.61 -16.85
N SER A 68 -1.06 19.38 -16.05
CA SER A 68 -1.61 20.07 -14.88
C SER A 68 -2.07 21.51 -15.17
N TYR A 69 -2.71 21.75 -16.32
CA TYR A 69 -3.23 23.08 -16.61
C TYR A 69 -4.33 23.46 -15.61
N SER A 70 -4.00 24.40 -14.72
CA SER A 70 -4.90 25.41 -14.13
C SER A 70 -5.99 25.00 -13.15
N ILE A 71 -5.89 23.86 -12.46
CA ILE A 71 -6.81 23.62 -11.33
C ILE A 71 -6.02 23.43 -10.06
N VAL A 72 -6.23 24.34 -9.11
CA VAL A 72 -5.87 24.27 -7.70
C VAL A 72 -6.56 23.03 -7.09
N LYS A 73 -6.09 21.84 -7.46
CA LYS A 73 -6.61 20.55 -7.03
C LYS A 73 -5.46 19.79 -6.38
N ASN A 74 -5.82 19.06 -5.33
CA ASN A 74 -4.93 18.09 -4.73
C ASN A 74 -4.69 16.95 -5.71
N GLN A 75 -3.44 16.84 -6.14
CA GLN A 75 -2.97 15.73 -6.93
C GLN A 75 -2.78 14.50 -6.05
N ARG A 76 -3.04 13.32 -6.61
CA ARG A 76 -2.84 12.05 -5.93
C ARG A 76 -2.05 11.12 -6.83
N SER A 77 -1.08 10.46 -6.25
CA SER A 77 -0.31 9.39 -6.88
C SER A 77 -0.07 8.29 -5.87
N GLY A 78 -0.03 7.05 -6.32
CA GLY A 78 0.27 5.93 -5.45
C GLY A 78 0.79 4.72 -6.20
N PHE A 79 1.23 3.75 -5.40
CA PHE A 79 1.66 2.43 -5.80
C PHE A 79 1.22 1.43 -4.74
N GLU A 80 0.73 0.27 -5.17
CA GLU A 80 0.39 -0.84 -4.30
C GLU A 80 0.92 -2.13 -4.91
N ALA A 81 1.52 -2.96 -4.07
CA ALA A 81 1.91 -4.33 -4.40
C ALA A 81 1.34 -5.28 -3.36
N ASP A 82 0.80 -6.39 -3.82
CA ASP A 82 0.21 -7.44 -3.01
C ASP A 82 0.75 -8.78 -3.48
N MET A 83 1.46 -9.47 -2.60
CA MET A 83 2.05 -10.79 -2.87
C MET A 83 1.42 -11.77 -1.89
N ASP A 84 0.66 -12.74 -2.39
CA ASP A 84 -0.04 -13.74 -1.57
C ASP A 84 0.34 -15.14 -2.02
N PHE A 85 0.79 -15.95 -1.07
CA PHE A 85 1.15 -17.35 -1.27
C PHE A 85 0.35 -18.19 -0.29
N GLY A 86 -0.47 -19.10 -0.78
CA GLY A 86 -1.38 -19.87 0.04
C GLY A 86 -1.59 -21.31 -0.42
N VAL A 87 -2.34 -22.02 0.40
CA VAL A 87 -2.72 -23.41 0.21
C VAL A 87 -4.19 -23.55 0.57
N ASN A 88 -4.97 -24.13 -0.35
CA ASN A 88 -6.31 -24.63 -0.08
C ASN A 88 -6.24 -26.14 0.14
N ILE A 89 -6.83 -26.61 1.23
CA ILE A 89 -6.96 -28.03 1.57
C ILE A 89 -8.43 -28.37 1.50
N TYR A 90 -8.82 -29.10 0.45
CA TYR A 90 -10.19 -29.48 0.18
C TYR A 90 -10.58 -30.74 0.95
N GLN A 91 -11.82 -30.75 1.44
CA GLN A 91 -12.45 -31.93 2.03
C GLN A 91 -13.66 -32.35 1.21
N GLU A 92 -13.89 -33.66 1.15
CA GLU A 92 -15.07 -34.27 0.51
C GLU A 92 -16.36 -34.13 1.36
N ASN A 93 -16.39 -33.23 2.34
CA ASN A 93 -17.58 -33.00 3.14
C ASN A 93 -18.54 -32.06 2.39
N ASN A 94 -19.84 -32.36 2.40
CA ASN A 94 -20.83 -31.63 1.60
C ASN A 94 -20.96 -30.17 2.00
N GLU A 95 -20.84 -29.85 3.30
CA GLU A 95 -20.98 -28.48 3.82
C GLU A 95 -19.64 -27.73 3.85
N LEU A 96 -18.66 -28.25 4.61
CA LEU A 96 -17.33 -27.66 4.69
C LEU A 96 -16.47 -28.16 3.52
N LYS A 97 -16.25 -27.29 2.53
CA LYS A 97 -15.44 -27.62 1.35
C LYS A 97 -13.94 -27.63 1.64
N GLY A 98 -13.47 -26.93 2.68
CA GLY A 98 -12.06 -27.00 3.09
C GLY A 98 -11.56 -25.85 3.97
N TRP A 99 -10.23 -25.81 4.10
CA TRP A 99 -9.50 -24.74 4.79
C TRP A 99 -8.53 -24.06 3.84
N TYR A 100 -8.25 -22.78 4.11
CA TYR A 100 -7.21 -22.05 3.42
C TYR A 100 -6.21 -21.48 4.42
N PHE A 101 -4.95 -21.40 3.99
CA PHE A 101 -3.86 -20.78 4.71
C PHE A 101 -3.08 -19.94 3.72
N SER A 102 -2.71 -18.70 4.05
CA SER A 102 -1.86 -17.90 3.17
C SER A 102 -0.96 -16.94 3.93
N ILE A 103 0.19 -16.65 3.34
CA ILE A 103 1.14 -15.62 3.76
C ILE A 103 1.10 -14.53 2.71
N GLN A 104 0.80 -13.32 3.16
CA GLN A 104 0.61 -12.19 2.28
C GLN A 104 1.50 -11.03 2.70
N ASN A 105 2.11 -10.36 1.73
CA ASN A 105 2.90 -9.16 1.94
C ASN A 105 2.33 -8.02 1.11
N LYS A 106 1.83 -6.99 1.80
CA LYS A 106 1.25 -5.79 1.18
C LYS A 106 2.19 -4.61 1.34
N ILE A 107 2.54 -3.98 0.23
CA ILE A 107 3.26 -2.71 0.19
C ILE A 107 2.31 -1.69 -0.41
N SER A 108 2.19 -0.54 0.23
CA SER A 108 1.38 0.57 -0.27
C SER A 108 2.11 1.87 -0.04
N VAL A 109 2.14 2.71 -1.08
CA VAL A 109 2.77 4.02 -1.07
C VAL A 109 1.79 4.96 -1.72
N ALA A 110 1.53 6.12 -1.12
CA ALA A 110 0.74 7.14 -1.76
C ALA A 110 1.08 8.53 -1.26
N GLY A 111 0.90 9.50 -2.14
CA GLY A 111 1.01 10.92 -1.86
C GLY A 111 -0.23 11.64 -2.36
N LYS A 112 -0.79 12.51 -1.52
CA LYS A 112 -1.71 13.58 -1.87
C LYS A 112 -0.92 14.88 -1.72
N TYR A 113 -0.80 15.67 -2.77
CA TYR A 113 -0.01 16.91 -2.75
C TYR A 113 -0.68 17.99 -3.57
N GLN A 114 -0.38 19.24 -3.24
CA GLN A 114 -0.86 20.37 -4.04
C GLN A 114 -0.15 20.48 -5.38
N GLN A 115 -0.84 21.12 -6.33
CA GLN A 115 -0.32 21.37 -7.67
C GLN A 115 1.01 22.12 -7.66
N GLY A 116 1.17 23.12 -6.79
CA GLY A 116 2.42 23.88 -6.71
C GLY A 116 3.63 23.04 -6.26
N LEU A 117 3.44 22.05 -5.37
CA LEU A 117 4.52 21.12 -5.00
C LEU A 117 4.93 20.23 -6.19
N TYR A 118 3.95 19.81 -6.99
CA TYR A 118 4.22 19.08 -8.21
C TYR A 118 5.01 19.93 -9.21
N ASP A 119 4.60 21.19 -9.44
CA ASP A 119 5.27 22.08 -10.38
C ASP A 119 6.70 22.35 -9.94
N LEU A 120 6.92 22.58 -8.63
CA LEU A 120 8.26 22.74 -8.06
C LEU A 120 9.18 21.53 -8.35
N ILE A 121 8.68 20.30 -8.16
CA ILE A 121 9.47 19.07 -8.33
C ILE A 121 9.77 18.77 -9.81
N PHE A 122 8.77 18.93 -10.69
CA PHE A 122 8.85 18.41 -12.06
C PHE A 122 9.13 19.48 -13.12
N ARG A 123 8.77 20.73 -12.87
CA ARG A 123 8.92 21.87 -13.80
C ARG A 123 9.96 22.89 -13.33
N GLY A 124 10.47 22.75 -12.11
CA GLY A 124 11.44 23.66 -11.54
C GLY A 124 10.83 25.01 -11.17
N ASN A 125 11.70 25.99 -10.88
CA ASN A 125 11.33 27.29 -10.31
C ASN A 125 11.30 28.45 -11.32
N GLU A 126 11.31 28.18 -12.62
CA GLU A 126 11.57 29.19 -13.67
C GLU A 126 10.52 30.33 -13.77
N ALA A 127 9.36 30.21 -13.11
CA ALA A 127 8.31 31.24 -13.09
C ALA A 127 7.72 31.53 -11.69
N LEU A 128 8.38 31.10 -10.61
CA LEU A 128 7.80 31.13 -9.27
C LEU A 128 8.17 32.42 -8.54
N ASN A 129 7.51 33.53 -8.88
CA ASN A 129 7.34 34.66 -7.95
C ASN A 129 5.97 34.55 -7.29
N GLN A 130 5.70 33.38 -6.71
CA GLN A 130 4.41 33.06 -6.12
C GLN A 130 4.59 32.11 -4.95
N GLN A 131 3.71 32.27 -3.97
CA GLN A 131 3.58 31.35 -2.85
C GLN A 131 3.10 29.99 -3.35
N ILE A 132 3.88 28.95 -3.10
CA ILE A 132 3.52 27.57 -3.30
C ILE A 132 2.94 27.03 -1.99
N SER A 133 1.62 26.86 -1.95
CA SER A 133 1.01 26.15 -0.83
C SER A 133 1.39 24.67 -0.90
N ILE A 134 1.90 24.15 0.21
CA ILE A 134 2.18 22.73 0.44
C ILE A 134 1.25 22.16 1.51
N GLY A 135 0.36 22.97 2.06
CA GLY A 135 -0.60 22.54 3.06
C GLY A 135 -1.56 21.47 2.54
N ASN A 136 -2.12 20.68 3.46
CA ASN A 136 -2.96 19.51 3.13
C ASN A 136 -2.26 18.42 2.29
N THR A 137 -0.94 18.49 2.17
CA THR A 137 -0.11 17.45 1.57
C THR A 137 0.05 16.31 2.57
N ASN A 138 -0.27 15.09 2.14
CA ASN A 138 -0.19 13.89 2.96
C ASN A 138 0.54 12.78 2.21
N PHE A 139 1.43 12.08 2.90
CA PHE A 139 2.14 10.92 2.38
C PHE A 139 1.93 9.72 3.29
N HIS A 140 1.87 8.55 2.70
CA HIS A 140 1.76 7.28 3.40
C HIS A 140 2.64 6.24 2.71
N PHE A 141 3.38 5.49 3.51
CA PHE A 141 4.00 4.23 3.13
C PHE A 141 3.66 3.19 4.19
N ARG A 142 3.33 1.98 3.78
CA ARG A 142 3.18 0.83 4.68
C ARG A 142 3.69 -0.44 4.03
N ASN A 143 4.42 -1.22 4.81
CA ASN A 143 4.79 -2.60 4.52
C ASN A 143 4.20 -3.50 5.60
N HIS A 144 3.22 -4.32 5.22
CA HIS A 144 2.37 -5.10 6.10
C HIS A 144 2.43 -6.58 5.73
N GLN A 145 2.90 -7.40 6.67
CA GLN A 145 2.86 -8.86 6.53
C GLN A 145 1.61 -9.41 7.20
N LEU A 146 0.92 -10.31 6.53
CA LEU A 146 -0.34 -10.90 6.94
C LEU A 146 -0.24 -12.42 6.84
N PHE A 147 -0.84 -13.09 7.81
CA PHE A 147 -1.11 -14.51 7.82
C PHE A 147 -2.62 -14.69 7.82
N ASN A 148 -3.14 -15.27 6.76
CA ASN A 148 -4.55 -15.56 6.61
C ASN A 148 -4.79 -17.04 6.89
N PHE A 149 -5.83 -17.37 7.64
CA PHE A 149 -6.30 -18.74 7.76
C PHE A 149 -7.80 -18.77 7.95
N GLY A 150 -8.47 -19.74 7.35
CA GLY A 150 -9.92 -19.80 7.42
C GLY A 150 -10.51 -21.06 6.83
N LYS A 151 -11.83 -21.04 6.72
CA LYS A 151 -12.67 -22.11 6.18
C LYS A 151 -13.45 -21.58 4.99
N PHE A 152 -13.67 -22.44 4.01
CA PHE A 152 -14.57 -22.15 2.91
C PHE A 152 -15.60 -23.26 2.74
N TYR A 153 -16.81 -22.82 2.43
CA TYR A 153 -18.02 -23.57 2.14
C TYR A 153 -18.39 -23.30 0.68
N GLU A 154 -19.50 -23.85 0.22
CA GLU A 154 -19.92 -23.68 -1.17
C GLU A 154 -20.13 -22.21 -1.55
N ASN A 155 -20.89 -21.48 -0.73
CA ASN A 155 -21.32 -20.10 -1.01
C ASN A 155 -20.69 -19.06 -0.07
N PHE A 156 -19.82 -19.52 0.84
CA PHE A 156 -19.34 -18.70 1.94
C PHE A 156 -17.89 -19.03 2.30
N SER A 157 -17.09 -18.04 2.64
CA SER A 157 -15.82 -18.26 3.35
C SER A 157 -15.62 -17.25 4.46
N PHE A 158 -14.91 -17.69 5.49
CA PHE A 158 -14.55 -16.88 6.64
C PHE A 158 -13.17 -17.25 7.12
N GLY A 159 -12.41 -16.26 7.57
CA GLY A 159 -11.17 -16.52 8.26
C GLY A 159 -10.65 -15.36 9.07
N LEU A 160 -9.59 -15.67 9.80
CA LEU A 160 -8.84 -14.76 10.64
C LEU A 160 -7.58 -14.33 9.91
N VAL A 161 -7.21 -13.08 10.16
CA VAL A 161 -5.99 -12.48 9.65
C VAL A 161 -5.18 -11.96 10.83
N ILE A 162 -3.94 -12.42 10.94
CA ILE A 162 -3.00 -11.91 11.93
C ILE A 162 -1.85 -11.27 11.16
N GLY A 163 -1.46 -10.07 11.52
CA GLY A 163 -0.44 -9.34 10.78
C GLY A 163 0.54 -8.58 11.64
N ASN A 164 1.64 -8.22 11.01
CA ASN A 164 2.72 -7.42 11.57
C ASN A 164 2.98 -6.22 10.66
N ILE A 165 2.98 -5.02 11.24
CA ILE A 165 3.44 -3.83 10.53
C ILE A 165 4.97 -3.82 10.59
N LEU A 166 5.60 -4.06 9.44
CA LEU A 166 7.05 -4.04 9.32
C LEU A 166 7.57 -2.60 9.30
N GLN A 167 6.96 -1.78 8.46
CA GLN A 167 7.32 -0.39 8.27
C GLN A 167 6.07 0.43 8.02
N GLU A 168 6.03 1.62 8.60
CA GLU A 168 4.99 2.60 8.33
C GLU A 168 5.59 4.00 8.37
N TYR A 169 5.28 4.81 7.37
CA TYR A 169 5.62 6.23 7.36
C TYR A 169 4.34 6.98 7.02
N ASN A 170 3.94 7.90 7.88
CA ASN A 170 2.87 8.85 7.61
C ASN A 170 3.44 10.24 7.75
N GLY A 171 3.11 11.12 6.82
CA GLY A 171 3.45 12.53 6.89
C GLY A 171 2.26 13.36 6.48
N SER A 172 2.04 14.46 7.17
CA SER A 172 1.04 15.47 6.82
C SER A 172 1.62 16.86 7.04
N PHE A 173 1.29 17.79 6.15
CA PHE A 173 1.62 19.21 6.28
C PHE A 173 0.39 19.98 6.75
N GLY A 174 0.60 20.98 7.60
CA GLY A 174 -0.44 21.85 8.14
C GLY A 174 -1.16 22.61 7.03
N GLU A 175 -2.43 22.98 7.24
CA GLU A 175 -3.25 23.61 6.19
C GLU A 175 -2.63 24.90 5.63
N ASN A 176 -1.91 25.64 6.47
CA ASN A 176 -1.28 26.91 6.15
C ASN A 176 0.19 26.78 5.75
N ASP A 177 0.70 25.57 5.52
CA ASP A 177 2.10 25.38 5.15
C ASP A 177 2.36 25.84 3.71
N PHE A 178 3.45 26.57 3.50
CA PHE A 178 3.82 27.11 2.19
C PHE A 178 5.33 27.30 2.02
N ILE A 179 5.72 27.42 0.76
CA ILE A 179 7.05 27.86 0.32
C ILE A 179 6.82 29.10 -0.55
N ASP A 180 7.31 30.25 -0.11
CA ASP A 180 7.22 31.50 -0.85
C ASP A 180 8.56 31.83 -1.51
N PHE A 181 8.52 32.00 -2.83
CA PHE A 181 9.68 32.31 -3.65
C PHE A 181 9.68 33.81 -3.97
N ASN A 182 10.62 34.54 -3.37
CA ASN A 182 10.78 35.95 -3.63
C ASN A 182 11.80 36.22 -4.74
N TYR A 183 11.61 37.34 -5.44
CA TYR A 183 12.43 37.82 -6.58
C TYR A 183 13.95 37.83 -6.34
N ASN A 184 14.40 37.81 -5.07
CA ASN A 184 15.82 37.84 -4.69
C ASN A 184 16.40 36.45 -4.38
N TYR A 185 15.83 35.36 -4.89
CA TYR A 185 16.21 33.97 -4.55
C TYR A 185 16.09 33.65 -3.05
N ASN A 186 15.24 34.39 -2.34
CA ASN A 186 14.92 34.15 -0.94
C ASN A 186 13.65 33.30 -0.85
N TRP A 187 13.75 32.17 -0.17
CA TRP A 187 12.66 31.23 0.06
C TRP A 187 12.18 31.40 1.49
N SER A 188 10.95 31.84 1.69
CA SER A 188 10.32 31.78 3.00
C SER A 188 9.58 30.45 3.10
N VAL A 189 10.01 29.58 4.00
CA VAL A 189 9.38 28.29 4.24
C VAL A 189 8.66 28.36 5.58
N VAL A 190 7.34 28.14 5.57
CA VAL A 190 6.52 28.01 6.76
C VAL A 190 5.92 26.62 6.76
N VAL A 191 6.32 25.79 7.74
CA VAL A 191 5.88 24.40 7.83
C VAL A 191 5.59 24.00 9.27
N ASN A 192 4.50 23.27 9.43
CA ASN A 192 4.14 22.58 10.66
C ASN A 192 3.78 21.12 10.36
N PRO A 193 4.77 20.29 9.96
CA PRO A 193 4.48 18.93 9.56
C PRO A 193 4.26 18.04 10.78
N ASN A 194 3.37 17.06 10.62
CA ASN A 194 3.25 15.93 11.52
C ASN A 194 3.66 14.67 10.76
N ILE A 195 4.85 14.17 11.11
CA ILE A 195 5.44 12.98 10.48
C ILE A 195 5.63 11.92 11.57
N SER A 196 5.00 10.77 11.38
CA SER A 196 5.19 9.59 12.22
C SER A 196 5.82 8.49 11.40
N PHE A 197 6.81 7.82 11.94
CA PHE A 197 7.40 6.68 11.25
C PHE A 197 7.83 5.57 12.19
N VAL A 198 7.80 4.40 11.61
CA VAL A 198 7.98 3.12 12.23
C VAL A 198 8.96 2.36 11.35
N ARG A 199 10.23 2.36 11.75
CA ARG A 199 11.30 1.70 10.98
C ARG A 199 11.27 0.20 11.22
N ASN A 200 11.69 -0.60 10.23
CA ASN A 200 11.74 -2.06 10.41
C ASN A 200 12.66 -2.45 11.57
N ALA A 201 12.11 -3.17 12.55
CA ALA A 201 12.89 -3.71 13.63
C ALA A 201 13.58 -5.01 13.20
N ASN A 202 14.89 -5.09 13.46
CA ASN A 202 15.69 -6.30 13.20
C ASN A 202 15.23 -7.52 14.03
N ASN A 203 14.50 -7.30 15.12
CA ASN A 203 13.98 -8.37 15.95
C ASN A 203 12.66 -8.91 15.37
N SER A 204 12.65 -10.18 14.97
CA SER A 204 11.47 -10.86 14.41
C SER A 204 10.27 -10.93 15.36
N PHE A 205 10.49 -10.87 16.68
CA PHE A 205 9.44 -11.01 17.70
C PHE A 205 9.00 -9.68 18.32
N LYS A 206 9.81 -8.62 18.19
CA LYS A 206 9.42 -7.25 18.55
C LYS A 206 9.15 -6.46 17.28
N LYS A 207 8.03 -6.79 16.63
CA LYS A 207 7.52 -6.00 15.50
C LYS A 207 6.86 -4.74 16.01
N ASN A 208 6.90 -3.71 15.19
CA ASN A 208 6.54 -2.35 15.59
C ASN A 208 5.02 -2.16 15.80
N GLY A 209 4.24 -3.04 15.18
CA GLY A 209 2.80 -3.11 15.39
C GLY A 209 2.23 -4.46 14.97
N ASN A 210 1.05 -4.77 15.50
CA ASN A 210 0.30 -5.99 15.21
C ASN A 210 -1.07 -5.63 14.66
N SER A 211 -1.66 -6.51 13.85
CA SER A 211 -3.03 -6.39 13.39
C SER A 211 -3.80 -7.69 13.55
N LEU A 212 -5.09 -7.55 13.85
CA LEU A 212 -6.05 -8.64 13.84
C LEU A 212 -7.22 -8.24 12.94
N GLY A 213 -7.54 -9.08 11.97
CA GLY A 213 -8.59 -8.83 10.99
C GLY A 213 -9.40 -10.09 10.66
N LEU A 214 -10.45 -9.87 9.90
CA LEU A 214 -11.35 -10.89 9.41
C LEU A 214 -11.43 -10.85 7.89
N ASN A 215 -11.43 -12.03 7.28
CA ASN A 215 -11.78 -12.24 5.87
C ASN A 215 -13.17 -12.84 5.80
N PHE A 216 -13.97 -12.33 4.88
CA PHE A 216 -15.35 -12.74 4.67
C PHE A 216 -15.65 -12.73 3.18
N LYS A 217 -16.26 -13.78 2.67
CA LYS A 217 -16.70 -13.86 1.27
C LYS A 217 -18.05 -14.54 1.18
N ILE A 218 -19.00 -13.93 0.50
CA ILE A 218 -20.25 -14.56 0.09
C ILE A 218 -20.29 -14.58 -1.43
N LYS A 219 -20.74 -15.69 -1.99
CA LYS A 219 -21.14 -15.77 -3.39
C LYS A 219 -22.46 -16.52 -3.50
N ASP A 220 -23.33 -16.09 -4.40
CA ASP A 220 -24.59 -16.77 -4.68
C ASP A 220 -25.12 -16.42 -6.07
N ASP A 221 -26.13 -17.17 -6.49
CA ASP A 221 -26.69 -17.13 -7.83
C ASP A 221 -28.12 -16.60 -7.81
N PHE A 222 -28.38 -15.53 -8.55
CA PHE A 222 -29.74 -15.12 -8.87
C PHE A 222 -30.30 -16.06 -9.96
N LYS A 223 -30.97 -17.13 -9.49
CA LYS A 223 -31.53 -18.21 -10.32
C LYS A 223 -32.41 -17.73 -11.47
N THR A 224 -33.09 -16.59 -11.34
CA THR A 224 -33.98 -16.05 -12.37
C THR A 224 -33.25 -15.33 -13.51
N THR A 225 -32.01 -14.92 -13.30
CA THR A 225 -31.28 -14.03 -14.24
C THR A 225 -29.93 -14.57 -14.70
N ASN A 226 -29.55 -15.79 -14.31
CA ASN A 226 -28.20 -16.36 -14.50
C ASN A 226 -27.10 -15.36 -14.13
N LEU A 227 -27.31 -14.69 -12.99
CA LEU A 227 -26.43 -13.65 -12.50
C LEU A 227 -25.79 -14.14 -11.22
N HIS A 228 -24.48 -14.25 -11.23
CA HIS A 228 -23.66 -14.61 -10.09
C HIS A 228 -23.18 -13.34 -9.41
N TYR A 229 -23.26 -13.26 -8.09
CA TYR A 229 -22.64 -12.17 -7.34
C TYR A 229 -21.64 -12.68 -6.32
N GLU A 230 -20.67 -11.84 -6.01
CA GLU A 230 -19.64 -12.10 -5.01
C GLU A 230 -19.39 -10.81 -4.22
N ILE A 231 -19.53 -10.89 -2.90
CA ILE A 231 -19.11 -9.83 -1.96
C ILE A 231 -17.95 -10.39 -1.16
N GLU A 232 -16.85 -9.67 -1.12
CA GLU A 232 -15.65 -10.06 -0.39
C GLU A 232 -15.15 -8.87 0.45
N VAL A 233 -14.93 -9.12 1.73
CA VAL A 233 -14.26 -8.20 2.65
C VAL A 233 -12.98 -8.87 3.14
N LYS A 234 -11.84 -8.22 2.93
CA LYS A 234 -10.54 -8.74 3.36
C LYS A 234 -9.94 -7.88 4.46
N ASN A 235 -9.40 -8.55 5.47
CA ASN A 235 -8.61 -7.97 6.54
C ASN A 235 -9.33 -6.82 7.27
N LEU A 236 -10.63 -6.95 7.53
CA LEU A 236 -11.38 -5.97 8.32
C LEU A 236 -11.14 -6.20 9.81
N GLY A 237 -10.58 -5.21 10.50
CA GLY A 237 -10.32 -5.29 11.93
C GLY A 237 -9.49 -4.13 12.45
N VAL A 238 -8.63 -4.42 13.42
CA VAL A 238 -7.90 -3.42 14.22
C VAL A 238 -6.40 -3.66 14.12
N MET A 239 -5.64 -2.58 14.01
CA MET A 239 -4.20 -2.57 14.14
C MET A 239 -3.75 -1.69 15.30
N LEU A 240 -2.63 -2.09 15.89
CA LEU A 240 -1.99 -1.43 17.01
C LEU A 240 -0.52 -1.24 16.69
N LEU A 241 -0.09 0.02 16.58
CA LEU A 241 1.33 0.41 16.60
C LEU A 241 1.71 0.66 18.05
N HIS A 242 2.71 -0.05 18.57
CA HIS A 242 3.00 -0.06 20.02
C HIS A 242 4.48 0.05 20.39
N SER A 243 5.40 0.07 19.42
CA SER A 243 6.83 0.23 19.68
C SER A 243 7.55 0.98 18.56
N ASN A 244 8.61 1.72 18.94
CA ASN A 244 9.51 2.45 18.03
C ASN A 244 8.79 3.44 17.08
N VAL A 245 7.73 4.10 17.58
CA VAL A 245 7.06 5.15 16.83
C VAL A 245 7.84 6.45 17.05
N GLU A 246 8.62 6.82 16.04
CA GLU A 246 9.35 8.07 16.00
C GLU A 246 8.42 9.13 15.41
N THR A 247 8.25 10.25 16.13
CA THR A 247 7.40 11.37 15.68
C THR A 247 8.21 12.64 15.54
N ILE A 248 7.93 13.36 14.46
CA ILE A 248 8.53 14.62 14.09
C ILE A 248 7.39 15.62 13.95
N ASN A 249 7.33 16.54 14.91
CA ASN A 249 6.43 17.69 14.91
C ASN A 249 7.29 18.90 15.22
N TYR A 250 7.30 19.89 14.34
CA TYR A 250 7.94 21.18 14.58
C TYR A 250 7.15 22.25 13.86
N ASP A 251 7.00 23.41 14.49
CA ASP A 251 6.41 24.58 13.86
C ASP A 251 7.57 25.55 13.59
N THR A 252 7.91 25.75 12.32
CA THR A 252 9.04 26.58 11.94
C THR A 252 8.75 27.46 10.74
N SER A 253 9.30 28.67 10.80
CA SER A 253 9.41 29.58 9.68
C SER A 253 10.89 29.95 9.49
N PHE A 254 11.45 29.71 8.32
CA PHE A 254 12.82 30.12 8.01
C PHE A 254 12.90 30.78 6.64
N SER A 255 13.88 31.67 6.48
CA SER A 255 14.20 32.29 5.19
C SER A 255 15.53 31.77 4.69
N PHE A 256 15.55 31.24 3.47
CA PHE A 256 16.74 30.66 2.84
C PHE A 256 17.10 31.46 1.58
N SER A 257 18.31 32.00 1.48
CA SER A 257 18.75 32.87 0.39
C SER A 257 19.60 32.17 -0.68
N GLY A 258 19.49 30.84 -0.79
CA GLY A 258 20.35 30.05 -1.68
C GLY A 258 21.65 29.59 -1.03
N PHE A 259 22.33 28.66 -1.70
CA PHE A 259 23.69 28.24 -1.38
C PHE A 259 24.68 29.00 -2.28
N SER A 260 25.81 29.43 -1.74
CA SER A 260 26.92 29.90 -2.58
C SER A 260 27.45 28.75 -3.46
N PHE A 261 28.12 29.07 -4.56
CA PHE A 261 28.73 28.06 -5.43
C PHE A 261 29.69 27.14 -4.66
N ASP A 262 30.39 27.68 -3.67
CA ASP A 262 31.26 26.91 -2.77
C ASP A 262 30.47 25.96 -1.87
N GLN A 263 29.28 26.32 -1.42
CA GLN A 263 28.39 25.43 -0.65
C GLN A 263 27.77 24.32 -1.52
N ILE A 264 27.47 24.61 -2.79
CA ILE A 264 26.95 23.63 -3.76
C ILE A 264 28.02 22.59 -4.14
N THR A 265 29.28 23.00 -4.23
CA THR A 265 30.40 22.12 -4.61
C THR A 265 30.95 21.31 -3.42
N ASN A 266 30.62 21.70 -2.19
CA ASN A 266 31.10 21.07 -0.95
C ASN A 266 29.97 20.37 -0.17
N ILE A 267 29.10 19.64 -0.89
CA ILE A 267 27.94 18.90 -0.36
C ILE A 267 28.28 17.96 0.82
N THR A 268 29.53 17.51 0.92
CA THR A 268 30.01 16.65 2.02
C THR A 268 29.87 17.28 3.41
N ASN A 269 29.94 18.61 3.53
CA ASN A 269 29.83 19.32 4.82
C ASN A 269 28.44 19.96 5.05
N LEU A 270 27.64 20.10 3.99
CA LEU A 270 26.35 20.76 4.07
C LEU A 270 25.36 20.01 4.98
N ALA A 271 25.40 18.68 4.95
CA ALA A 271 24.58 17.84 5.82
C ALA A 271 24.90 18.04 7.31
N SER A 272 26.17 18.29 7.67
CA SER A 272 26.59 18.56 9.05
C SER A 272 26.37 20.00 9.50
N GLU A 273 26.34 20.96 8.58
CA GLU A 273 26.14 22.39 8.87
C GLU A 273 24.66 22.76 8.98
N ILE A 274 23.78 22.12 8.21
CA ILE A 274 22.32 22.30 8.29
C ILE A 274 21.71 21.42 9.41
N SER A 275 22.43 20.37 9.85
CA SER A 275 22.04 19.60 11.03
C SER A 275 22.28 20.41 12.31
N THR A 276 21.36 21.30 12.64
CA THR A 276 20.93 21.32 14.05
C THR A 276 20.53 19.88 14.37
N PRO A 277 20.85 19.33 15.55
CA PRO A 277 20.46 17.97 15.90
C PRO A 277 18.94 17.94 16.08
N PHE A 278 18.22 17.90 14.97
CA PHE A 278 16.81 17.60 14.92
C PHE A 278 16.71 16.12 15.29
N GLN A 279 16.51 15.87 16.59
CA GLN A 279 16.28 14.53 17.09
C GLN A 279 14.77 14.28 17.10
N PRO A 280 14.28 13.28 16.33
CA PRO A 280 12.88 12.89 16.44
C PRO A 280 12.57 12.52 17.89
N TYR A 281 11.41 12.93 18.36
CA TYR A 281 10.95 12.53 19.69
C TYR A 281 10.39 11.10 19.58
N ASN A 282 10.98 10.19 20.35
CA ASN A 282 10.47 8.84 20.48
C ASN A 282 9.26 8.89 21.42
N SER A 283 8.07 8.66 20.87
CA SER A 283 6.88 8.54 21.68
C SER A 283 6.60 7.06 21.97
N ASN A 284 6.24 6.76 23.22
CA ASN A 284 5.66 5.44 23.57
C ASN A 284 4.15 5.40 23.32
N MET A 285 3.63 6.33 22.50
CA MET A 285 2.19 6.40 22.22
C MET A 285 1.77 5.19 21.40
N ARG A 286 0.78 4.48 21.93
CA ARG A 286 0.12 3.40 21.23
C ARG A 286 -0.89 4.01 20.26
N ILE A 287 -0.74 3.74 18.97
CA ILE A 287 -1.70 4.18 17.96
C ILE A 287 -2.59 3.00 17.62
N ILE A 288 -3.89 3.14 17.90
CA ILE A 288 -4.93 2.17 17.52
C ILE A 288 -5.63 2.73 16.29
N SER A 289 -5.77 1.90 15.26
CA SER A 289 -6.48 2.27 14.03
C SER A 289 -7.10 1.04 13.38
N THR A 290 -7.97 1.25 12.39
CA THR A 290 -8.53 0.14 11.61
C THR A 290 -7.48 -0.40 10.65
N THR A 291 -7.43 -1.72 10.46
CA THR A 291 -6.60 -2.32 9.42
C THR A 291 -6.92 -1.73 8.03
N PRO A 292 -5.95 -1.68 7.10
CA PRO A 292 -6.27 -1.50 5.69
C PRO A 292 -7.05 -2.73 5.22
N PHE A 293 -8.36 -2.55 5.11
CA PHE A 293 -9.30 -3.56 4.66
C PHE A 293 -9.76 -3.27 3.23
N GLU A 294 -10.15 -4.32 2.53
CA GLU A 294 -10.68 -4.24 1.18
C GLU A 294 -12.12 -4.69 1.16
N VAL A 295 -12.92 -4.02 0.33
CA VAL A 295 -14.27 -4.44 -0.01
C VAL A 295 -14.32 -4.57 -1.52
N LYS A 296 -14.65 -5.77 -1.99
CA LYS A 296 -14.83 -6.09 -3.40
C LYS A 296 -16.25 -6.58 -3.61
N PHE A 297 -16.87 -6.10 -4.67
CA PHE A 297 -18.15 -6.58 -5.15
C PHE A 297 -18.01 -6.92 -6.63
N ASN A 298 -18.40 -8.13 -7.01
CA ASN A 298 -18.44 -8.58 -8.39
C ASN A 298 -19.83 -9.09 -8.73
N ILE A 299 -20.24 -8.81 -9.95
CA ILE A 299 -21.39 -9.42 -10.61
C ILE A 299 -20.86 -10.01 -11.92
N VAL A 300 -21.23 -11.26 -12.19
CA VAL A 300 -20.99 -11.92 -13.48
C VAL A 300 -22.34 -12.37 -14.03
N LYS A 301 -22.63 -12.03 -15.27
CA LYS A 301 -23.83 -12.47 -15.99
C LYS A 301 -23.41 -13.18 -17.26
N SER A 302 -23.80 -14.44 -17.37
CA SER A 302 -23.55 -15.25 -18.57
C SER A 302 -24.72 -15.11 -19.54
N ILE A 303 -24.45 -14.61 -20.74
CA ILE A 303 -25.40 -14.51 -21.85
C ILE A 303 -24.84 -15.34 -23.00
N ASN A 304 -25.40 -16.54 -23.22
CA ASN A 304 -24.85 -17.53 -24.14
C ASN A 304 -23.38 -17.86 -23.80
N ASN A 305 -22.44 -17.54 -24.71
CA ASN A 305 -21.00 -17.74 -24.53
C ASN A 305 -20.25 -16.47 -24.09
N LEU A 306 -20.96 -15.37 -23.82
CA LEU A 306 -20.38 -14.11 -23.38
C LEU A 306 -20.58 -13.95 -21.87
N GLU A 307 -19.50 -13.72 -21.13
CA GLU A 307 -19.57 -13.40 -19.72
C GLU A 307 -19.40 -11.89 -19.53
N LEU A 308 -20.47 -11.22 -19.12
CA LEU A 308 -20.41 -9.82 -18.73
C LEU A 308 -20.04 -9.75 -17.26
N PHE A 309 -19.00 -9.02 -16.90
CA PHE A 309 -18.61 -8.80 -15.52
C PHE A 309 -18.62 -7.32 -15.18
N ALA A 310 -19.13 -6.99 -14.00
CA ALA A 310 -19.10 -5.66 -13.44
C ALA A 310 -18.70 -5.75 -11.97
N GLY A 311 -18.09 -4.70 -11.43
CA GLY A 311 -17.72 -4.71 -10.04
C GLY A 311 -17.25 -3.38 -9.50
N SER A 312 -17.10 -3.35 -8.18
CA SER A 312 -16.53 -2.23 -7.45
C SER A 312 -15.50 -2.71 -6.45
N PHE A 313 -14.48 -1.90 -6.24
CA PHE A 313 -13.39 -2.16 -5.31
C PHE A 313 -13.11 -0.92 -4.48
N TYR A 314 -13.06 -1.09 -3.17
CA TYR A 314 -12.66 -0.06 -2.22
C TYR A 314 -11.60 -0.61 -1.28
N ARG A 315 -10.62 0.22 -0.93
CA ARG A 315 -9.62 -0.09 0.09
C ARG A 315 -9.54 1.05 1.09
N ASN A 316 -9.74 0.73 2.35
CA ASN A 316 -9.58 1.68 3.44
C ASN A 316 -8.11 2.03 3.66
N ASN A 317 -7.85 3.27 4.08
CA ASN A 317 -6.50 3.81 4.26
C ASN A 317 -5.62 3.72 2.99
N SER A 318 -6.24 3.66 1.82
CA SER A 318 -5.59 3.93 0.54
C SER A 318 -5.92 5.35 0.09
N GLN A 319 -4.97 6.04 -0.54
CA GLN A 319 -5.25 7.35 -1.16
C GLN A 319 -5.96 7.21 -2.52
N TYR A 320 -6.11 5.97 -3.00
CA TYR A 320 -6.87 5.67 -4.21
C TYR A 320 -8.37 5.86 -4.00
N LEU A 321 -9.02 6.36 -5.04
CA LEU A 321 -10.48 6.43 -5.09
C LEU A 321 -11.08 5.01 -5.23
N PRO A 322 -12.31 4.79 -4.74
CA PRO A 322 -13.07 3.59 -5.08
C PRO A 322 -13.08 3.40 -6.60
N LYS A 323 -12.82 2.16 -7.03
CA LYS A 323 -12.77 1.79 -8.46
C LYS A 323 -14.08 1.08 -8.82
N SER A 324 -14.60 1.36 -10.00
CA SER A 324 -15.64 0.55 -10.64
C SER A 324 -15.12 0.07 -11.98
N TYR A 325 -15.53 -1.11 -12.40
CA TYR A 325 -15.15 -1.69 -13.69
C TYR A 325 -16.29 -2.47 -14.30
N ILE A 326 -16.30 -2.51 -15.63
CA ILE A 326 -17.20 -3.30 -16.45
C ILE A 326 -16.34 -3.90 -17.57
N GLY A 327 -16.56 -5.17 -17.87
CA GLY A 327 -15.89 -5.84 -18.96
C GLY A 327 -16.68 -7.04 -19.45
N PHE A 328 -16.13 -7.70 -20.45
CA PHE A 328 -16.68 -8.90 -21.04
C PHE A 328 -15.56 -9.90 -21.30
N ASN A 329 -15.87 -11.19 -21.20
CA ASN A 329 -14.99 -12.30 -21.54
C ASN A 329 -15.68 -13.23 -22.53
#